data_AF-G7K3M2-F1
#
_entry.id   AF-G7K3M2-F1
#
_cell.length_a   1.000
_cell.length_b   1.000
_cell.length_c   1.000
_cell.angle_alpha   90.00
_cell.angle_beta   90.00
_cell.angle_gamma   90.00
#
_symmetry.space_group_name_H-M   'P 1'
#
loop_
_entity.id
_entity.type
_entity.pdbx_description
1 polymer ?
#
loop_
_entity_poly.entity_id
_entity_poly.type
_entity_poly.pdbx_seq_one_letter_code
_entity_poly.pdbx_strand_id
1 'polypeptide(L)'
;MRTLAKQLVPIVLLLVLLIEIEGDLISTIPKDNANKNFTNTSVEVEAASEDQESPNCATQPSICDTEEPPSRRVCCRNRCVDVSFDADNCGVCGIACPRFGSWHCCWGVCVNINFNPFNCGACGRPCRLATPCIWGRCLFTTPEPPALLSAGSPEENSPKIPNH
;
A
#
# COMPACT_ATOMS: atom_id res chain seq x y z
N MET A 1 15.91 44.97 0.41
CA MET A 1 16.56 43.80 -0.22
C MET A 1 17.78 43.29 0.56
N ARG A 2 18.74 44.13 0.98
CA ARG A 2 19.96 43.69 1.71
C ARG A 2 19.72 43.12 3.12
N THR A 3 18.63 43.50 3.80
CA THR A 3 18.28 43.01 5.15
C THR A 3 17.52 41.69 5.14
N LEU A 4 16.68 41.46 4.12
CA LEU A 4 15.97 40.19 3.92
C LEU A 4 16.95 39.05 3.61
N ALA A 5 17.94 39.30 2.74
CA ALA A 5 18.98 38.32 2.43
C ALA A 5 19.81 37.93 3.68
N LYS A 6 20.09 38.89 4.58
CA LYS A 6 20.81 38.62 5.85
C LYS A 6 20.02 37.76 6.84
N GLN A 7 18.69 37.82 6.81
CA GLN A 7 17.83 36.99 7.66
C GLN A 7 17.55 35.62 7.02
N LEU A 8 17.47 35.55 5.70
CA LEU A 8 17.25 34.29 4.97
C LEU A 8 18.46 33.36 5.02
N VAL A 9 19.69 33.89 5.00
CA VAL A 9 20.92 33.06 5.06
C VAL A 9 21.02 32.20 6.34
N PRO A 10 20.87 32.73 7.57
CA PRO A 10 20.92 31.91 8.77
C PRO A 10 19.73 30.97 8.87
N ILE A 11 18.55 31.35 8.38
CA ILE A 11 17.37 30.46 8.33
C ILE A 11 17.64 29.28 7.40
N VAL A 12 18.14 29.52 6.19
CA VAL A 12 18.49 28.47 5.24
C VAL A 12 19.61 27.58 5.79
N LEU A 13 20.63 28.15 6.42
CA LEU A 13 21.70 27.39 7.06
C LEU A 13 21.17 26.50 8.19
N LEU A 14 20.25 27.03 9.02
CA LEU A 14 19.63 26.29 10.12
C LEU A 14 18.70 25.19 9.59
N LEU A 15 17.97 25.44 8.48
CA LEU A 15 17.18 24.41 7.79
C LEU A 15 18.06 23.30 7.19
N VAL A 16 19.21 23.63 6.61
CA VAL A 16 20.16 22.62 6.07
C VAL A 16 20.76 21.77 7.17
N LEU A 17 21.12 22.36 8.31
CA LEU A 17 21.65 21.62 9.47
C LEU A 17 20.60 20.68 10.11
N LEU A 18 19.30 20.96 9.94
CA LEU A 18 18.21 20.08 10.39
C LEU A 18 17.90 18.95 9.39
N ILE A 19 18.40 19.02 8.15
CA ILE A 19 18.19 17.98 7.12
C ILE A 19 19.25 16.86 7.22
N GLU A 20 20.38 17.10 7.90
CA GLU A 20 21.50 16.14 8.06
C GLU A 20 21.22 14.98 9.06
N ILE A 21 19.95 14.69 9.40
CA ILE A 21 19.58 13.59 10.35
C ILE A 21 18.82 12.43 9.70
N GLU A 22 19.04 12.18 8.40
CA GLU A 22 18.70 10.88 7.79
C GLU A 22 19.82 10.44 6.83
N GLY A 23 20.99 10.23 7.42
CA GLY A 23 22.15 9.72 6.72
C GLY A 23 23.02 8.87 7.62
N ASP A 24 22.43 8.01 8.46
CA ASP A 24 23.22 7.00 9.16
C ASP A 24 22.62 5.60 9.08
N LEU A 25 23.49 4.70 8.64
CA LEU A 25 23.49 3.27 8.89
C LEU A 25 22.36 2.42 8.27
N ILE A 26 22.54 2.05 7.00
CA ILE A 26 22.07 0.73 6.57
C ILE A 26 22.87 -0.30 7.37
N SER A 27 22.23 -0.75 8.43
CA SER A 27 22.55 -1.91 9.24
C SER A 27 23.08 -3.06 8.38
N THR A 28 24.26 -3.51 8.77
CA THR A 28 24.80 -4.84 8.50
C THR A 28 23.72 -5.91 8.70
N ILE A 29 23.36 -6.57 7.59
CA ILE A 29 22.81 -7.93 7.45
C ILE A 29 22.59 -8.66 8.81
N PRO A 30 21.33 -8.91 9.22
CA PRO A 30 21.03 -10.03 10.09
C PRO A 30 21.20 -11.30 9.25
N LYS A 31 22.25 -12.07 9.53
CA LYS A 31 22.27 -13.49 9.15
C LYS A 31 21.22 -14.16 10.04
N ASP A 32 20.06 -14.48 9.47
CA ASP A 32 19.08 -15.31 10.16
C ASP A 32 19.76 -16.62 10.58
N ASN A 33 19.90 -16.79 11.89
CA ASN A 33 20.25 -18.06 12.52
C ASN A 33 19.08 -19.02 12.29
N ALA A 34 19.14 -19.80 11.21
CA ALA A 34 18.26 -20.93 11.01
C ALA A 34 18.63 -22.04 12.00
N ASN A 35 17.93 -22.08 13.13
CA ASN A 35 17.92 -23.19 14.07
C ASN A 35 17.09 -24.37 13.52
N LYS A 36 17.56 -25.02 12.45
CA LYS A 36 16.94 -26.29 12.04
C LYS A 36 17.62 -27.43 12.78
N ASN A 37 17.12 -27.72 13.99
CA ASN A 37 17.23 -29.05 14.59
C ASN A 37 16.44 -30.02 13.71
N PHE A 38 17.07 -30.49 12.64
CA PHE A 38 16.58 -31.63 11.88
C PHE A 38 17.42 -32.83 12.30
N THR A 39 16.87 -33.58 13.25
CA THR A 39 17.35 -34.92 13.61
C THR A 39 17.43 -35.77 12.36
N ASN A 40 18.62 -36.28 12.03
CA ASN A 40 18.86 -37.51 11.26
C ASN A 40 20.29 -37.97 11.59
N THR A 41 20.45 -38.96 12.46
CA THR A 41 20.76 -40.36 12.08
C THR A 41 21.83 -40.44 10.99
N SER A 42 23.03 -40.81 11.44
CA SER A 42 24.26 -40.95 10.67
C SER A 42 24.11 -41.94 9.51
N VAL A 43 24.23 -41.45 8.28
CA VAL A 43 24.64 -42.24 7.12
C VAL A 43 25.59 -41.37 6.30
N GLU A 44 26.86 -41.77 6.25
CA GLU A 44 27.89 -41.16 5.41
C GLU A 44 27.65 -41.53 3.94
N VAL A 45 27.44 -40.53 3.08
CA VAL A 45 27.60 -40.67 1.62
C VAL A 45 28.27 -39.40 1.10
N GLU A 46 29.48 -39.55 0.55
CA GLU A 46 30.19 -38.52 -0.22
C GLU A 46 29.61 -38.45 -1.64
N ALA A 47 28.94 -37.35 -2.00
CA ALA A 47 28.72 -36.93 -3.39
C ALA A 47 28.24 -35.47 -3.48
N ALA A 48 28.85 -34.71 -4.40
CA ALA A 48 28.57 -33.35 -4.87
C ALA A 48 27.40 -32.56 -4.25
N SER A 49 27.72 -31.40 -3.66
CA SER A 49 26.74 -30.37 -3.32
C SER A 49 26.14 -29.74 -4.58
N GLU A 50 25.06 -30.34 -5.08
CA GLU A 50 24.06 -29.57 -5.83
C GLU A 50 23.23 -28.80 -4.80
N ASP A 51 23.52 -27.51 -4.65
CA ASP A 51 22.76 -26.58 -3.83
C ASP A 51 21.30 -26.57 -4.32
N GLN A 52 20.44 -27.36 -3.68
CA GLN A 52 18.99 -27.34 -3.91
C GLN A 52 18.40 -26.07 -3.25
N GLU A 53 18.67 -24.91 -3.86
CA GLU A 53 18.00 -23.66 -3.51
C GLU A 53 16.50 -23.84 -3.78
N SER A 54 15.67 -23.62 -2.76
CA SER A 54 14.22 -23.79 -2.90
C SER A 54 13.69 -22.93 -4.05
N PRO A 55 12.82 -23.48 -4.92
CA PRO A 55 12.30 -22.75 -6.06
C PRO A 55 11.60 -21.48 -5.58
N ASN A 56 11.89 -20.37 -6.25
CA ASN A 56 11.44 -19.04 -5.89
C ASN A 56 10.93 -18.31 -7.13
N CYS A 57 10.23 -17.19 -6.97
CA CYS A 57 9.62 -16.56 -8.14
C CYS A 57 10.64 -15.93 -9.10
N ALA A 58 11.89 -15.73 -8.68
CA ALA A 58 12.95 -15.26 -9.57
C ALA A 58 13.40 -16.37 -10.55
N THR A 59 13.44 -17.63 -10.10
CA THR A 59 13.78 -18.79 -10.94
C THR A 59 12.57 -19.45 -11.58
N GLN A 60 11.39 -19.32 -10.98
CA GLN A 60 10.12 -19.86 -11.46
C GLN A 60 8.98 -18.81 -11.31
N PRO A 61 8.82 -17.88 -12.28
CA PRO A 61 7.84 -16.80 -12.19
C PRO A 61 6.39 -17.27 -12.04
N SER A 62 6.07 -18.46 -12.55
CA SER A 62 4.73 -19.06 -12.48
C SER A 62 4.26 -19.36 -11.06
N ILE A 63 5.15 -19.36 -10.06
CA ILE A 63 4.76 -19.41 -8.64
C ILE A 63 3.85 -18.23 -8.25
N CYS A 64 3.94 -17.11 -8.96
CA CYS A 64 3.08 -15.96 -8.71
C CYS A 64 1.74 -16.02 -9.45
N ASP A 65 1.53 -16.99 -10.35
CA ASP A 65 0.29 -17.09 -11.09
C ASP A 65 -0.85 -17.52 -10.16
N THR A 66 -1.97 -16.82 -10.28
CA THR A 66 -3.23 -17.18 -9.64
C THR A 66 -4.10 -17.98 -10.60
N GLU A 67 -5.06 -18.74 -10.08
CA GLU A 67 -5.94 -19.56 -10.92
C GLU A 67 -6.80 -18.75 -11.90
N GLU A 68 -6.98 -17.45 -11.67
CA GLU A 68 -7.68 -16.53 -12.59
C GLU A 68 -6.70 -15.65 -13.38
N PRO A 69 -6.55 -15.87 -14.70
CA PRO A 69 -5.86 -14.95 -15.60
C PRO A 69 -6.74 -13.72 -15.93
N PRO A 70 -6.14 -12.53 -16.14
CA PRO A 70 -4.71 -12.23 -16.05
C PRO A 70 -4.21 -12.18 -14.59
N SER A 71 -3.03 -12.76 -14.35
CA SER A 71 -2.40 -12.67 -13.03
C SER A 71 -2.05 -11.21 -12.73
N ARG A 72 -2.54 -10.76 -11.58
CA ARG A 72 -2.22 -9.43 -11.03
C ARG A 72 -0.98 -9.45 -10.14
N ARG A 73 -0.42 -10.63 -9.90
CA ARG A 73 0.77 -10.82 -9.06
C ARG A 73 2.01 -10.93 -9.93
N VAL A 74 3.03 -10.13 -9.59
CA VAL A 74 4.32 -10.09 -10.28
C VAL A 74 5.42 -10.42 -9.29
N CYS A 75 6.46 -11.10 -9.74
CA CYS A 75 7.65 -11.33 -8.91
C CYS A 75 8.44 -10.02 -8.75
N CYS A 76 8.44 -9.45 -7.55
CA CYS A 76 9.27 -8.31 -7.18
C CYS A 76 10.28 -8.75 -6.11
N ARG A 77 11.58 -8.71 -6.42
CA ARG A 77 12.66 -9.06 -5.47
C ARG A 77 12.42 -10.40 -4.77
N ASN A 78 12.14 -11.44 -5.55
CA ASN A 78 11.88 -12.80 -5.07
C ASN A 78 10.61 -12.97 -4.21
N ARG A 79 9.69 -12.02 -4.26
CA ARG A 79 8.37 -12.08 -3.62
C ARG A 79 7.26 -11.84 -4.64
N CYS A 80 6.19 -12.62 -4.60
CA CYS A 80 5.00 -12.33 -5.39
C CYS A 80 4.23 -11.15 -4.77
N VAL A 81 4.02 -10.10 -5.57
CA VAL A 81 3.40 -8.85 -5.15
C VAL A 81 2.18 -8.59 -6.02
N ASP A 82 1.04 -8.29 -5.41
CA ASP A 82 -0.12 -7.79 -6.14
C ASP A 82 0.08 -6.32 -6.50
N VAL A 83 0.53 -6.08 -7.73
CA VAL A 83 0.78 -4.73 -8.23
C VAL A 83 -0.51 -3.93 -8.45
N SER A 84 -1.68 -4.54 -8.31
CA SER A 84 -2.96 -3.84 -8.47
C SER A 84 -3.33 -2.99 -7.27
N PHE A 85 -2.80 -3.31 -6.08
CA PHE A 85 -3.19 -2.67 -4.82
C PHE A 85 -2.02 -2.39 -3.86
N ASP A 86 -0.79 -2.83 -4.18
CA ASP A 86 0.41 -2.49 -3.42
C ASP A 86 0.85 -1.06 -3.74
N ALA A 87 0.80 -0.16 -2.75
CA ALA A 87 1.12 1.25 -2.92
C ALA A 87 2.61 1.53 -3.17
N ASP A 88 3.51 0.60 -2.87
CA ASP A 88 4.95 0.72 -3.15
C ASP A 88 5.35 0.02 -4.47
N ASN A 89 4.41 -0.70 -5.12
CA ASN A 89 4.63 -1.47 -6.34
C ASN A 89 3.43 -1.37 -7.30
N CYS A 90 2.87 -0.17 -7.46
CA CYS A 90 1.63 0.05 -8.17
C CYS A 90 1.81 -0.06 -9.69
N GLY A 91 1.11 -1.01 -10.30
CA GLY A 91 1.17 -1.34 -11.72
C GLY A 91 2.39 -2.19 -12.08
N VAL A 92 3.56 -1.84 -11.56
CA VAL A 92 4.82 -2.58 -11.72
C VAL A 92 5.70 -2.45 -10.46
N CYS A 93 6.64 -3.39 -10.30
CA CYS A 93 7.56 -3.41 -9.15
C CYS A 93 8.34 -2.09 -9.00
N GLY A 94 8.42 -1.59 -7.76
CA GLY A 94 9.21 -0.41 -7.40
C GLY A 94 8.60 0.95 -7.78
N ILE A 95 7.45 0.98 -8.44
CA ILE A 95 6.71 2.22 -8.67
C ILE A 95 5.79 2.47 -7.48
N ALA A 96 6.16 3.42 -6.64
CA ALA A 96 5.36 3.81 -5.48
C ALA A 96 4.40 4.95 -5.82
N CYS A 97 3.21 4.91 -5.24
CA CYS A 97 2.30 6.05 -5.22
C CYS A 97 2.86 7.17 -4.34
N PRO A 98 2.45 8.43 -4.58
CA PRO A 98 2.88 9.54 -3.75
C PRO A 98 2.54 9.29 -2.27
N ARG A 99 3.53 9.45 -1.38
CA ARG A 99 3.37 9.20 0.06
C ARG A 99 2.56 10.27 0.79
N PHE A 100 2.50 11.47 0.21
CA PHE A 100 1.78 12.60 0.79
C PHE A 100 0.42 12.78 0.12
N GLY A 101 -0.60 13.02 0.94
CA GLY A 101 -1.99 13.03 0.51
C GLY A 101 -2.61 11.64 0.52
N SER A 102 -3.84 11.52 0.02
CA SER A 102 -4.60 10.28 0.02
C SER A 102 -4.49 9.55 -1.32
N TRP A 103 -3.26 9.19 -1.71
CA TRP A 103 -3.02 8.39 -2.91
C TRP A 103 -3.06 6.91 -2.59
N HIS A 104 -3.80 6.16 -3.38
CA HIS A 104 -3.92 4.70 -3.27
C HIS A 104 -3.60 4.06 -4.61
N CYS A 105 -3.04 2.84 -4.58
CA CYS A 105 -2.97 2.01 -5.76
C CYS A 105 -4.33 1.36 -5.99
N CYS A 106 -5.01 1.72 -7.07
CA CYS A 106 -6.28 1.13 -7.46
C CYS A 106 -6.12 0.53 -8.87
N TRP A 107 -6.15 -0.80 -8.95
CA TRP A 107 -5.96 -1.57 -10.20
C TRP A 107 -4.70 -1.18 -10.97
N GLY A 108 -3.59 -0.98 -10.25
CA GLY A 108 -2.28 -0.70 -10.84
C GLY A 108 -2.08 0.77 -11.22
N VAL A 109 -2.99 1.65 -10.82
CA VAL A 109 -2.87 3.09 -11.04
C VAL A 109 -2.95 3.83 -9.71
N CYS A 110 -2.02 4.75 -9.48
CA CYS A 110 -2.08 5.64 -8.35
C CYS A 110 -3.20 6.67 -8.56
N VAL A 111 -4.19 6.66 -7.68
CA VAL A 111 -5.32 7.59 -7.71
C VAL A 111 -5.45 8.32 -6.38
N ASN A 112 -5.77 9.61 -6.42
CA ASN A 112 -6.07 10.36 -5.22
C ASN A 112 -7.55 10.18 -4.84
N ILE A 113 -7.80 9.41 -3.79
CA ILE A 113 -9.16 9.05 -3.36
C ILE A 113 -9.94 10.23 -2.79
N ASN A 114 -9.29 11.38 -2.51
CA ASN A 114 -10.00 12.56 -2.03
C ASN A 114 -10.69 13.36 -3.14
N PHE A 115 -10.28 13.16 -4.39
CA PHE A 115 -10.70 13.99 -5.51
C PHE A 115 -11.14 13.20 -6.74
N ASN A 116 -10.86 11.89 -6.78
CA ASN A 116 -11.28 11.05 -7.89
C ASN A 116 -12.75 10.63 -7.73
N PRO A 117 -13.67 11.05 -8.62
CA PRO A 117 -15.09 10.72 -8.52
C PRO A 117 -15.39 9.24 -8.76
N PHE A 118 -14.47 8.45 -9.29
CA PHE A 118 -14.62 7.00 -9.50
C PHE A 118 -14.03 6.16 -8.35
N ASN A 119 -13.26 6.79 -7.45
CA ASN A 119 -12.56 6.15 -6.34
C ASN A 119 -12.64 7.02 -5.08
N CYS A 120 -13.82 7.54 -4.77
CA CYS A 120 -13.99 8.53 -3.73
C CYS A 120 -13.97 7.89 -2.33
N GLY A 121 -12.95 8.22 -1.55
CA GLY A 121 -12.70 7.68 -0.21
C GLY A 121 -12.12 6.27 -0.18
N ALA A 122 -12.22 5.49 -1.27
CA ALA A 122 -11.49 4.23 -1.47
C ALA A 122 -11.53 3.80 -2.94
N CYS A 123 -10.70 2.84 -3.32
CA CYS A 123 -10.77 2.18 -4.63
C CYS A 123 -12.18 1.61 -4.88
N GLY A 124 -12.73 1.83 -6.08
CA GLY A 124 -14.02 1.26 -6.48
C GLY A 124 -15.24 1.85 -5.80
N ARG A 125 -15.11 3.05 -5.24
CA ARG A 125 -16.23 3.81 -4.67
C ARG A 125 -16.59 5.00 -5.56
N PRO A 126 -17.28 4.79 -6.69
CA PRO A 126 -17.69 5.88 -7.54
C PRO A 126 -18.82 6.69 -6.90
N CYS A 127 -18.78 8.00 -7.10
CA CYS A 127 -19.86 8.89 -6.78
C CYS A 127 -21.02 8.72 -7.77
N ARG A 128 -22.25 8.79 -7.25
CA ARG A 128 -23.45 8.70 -8.07
C ARG A 128 -23.46 9.85 -9.08
N LEU A 129 -23.87 9.58 -10.31
CA LEU A 129 -23.92 10.56 -11.40
C LEU A 129 -22.58 11.29 -11.64
N ALA A 130 -21.45 10.66 -11.27
CA ALA A 130 -20.11 11.26 -11.33
C ALA A 130 -20.02 12.61 -10.61
N THR A 131 -20.76 12.78 -9.51
CA THR A 131 -20.68 14.02 -8.74
C THR A 131 -19.26 14.24 -8.20
N PRO A 132 -18.87 15.51 -7.93
CA PRO A 132 -17.54 15.81 -7.44
C PRO A 132 -17.21 15.05 -6.16
N CYS A 133 -16.01 14.48 -6.11
CA CYS A 133 -15.42 13.96 -4.88
C CYS A 133 -14.61 15.06 -4.22
N ILE A 134 -14.94 15.40 -2.97
CA ILE A 134 -14.20 16.37 -2.19
C ILE A 134 -13.89 15.77 -0.82
N TRP A 135 -12.60 15.72 -0.49
CA TRP A 135 -12.08 15.14 0.76
C TRP A 135 -12.61 13.72 1.02
N GLY A 136 -12.71 12.92 -0.05
CA GLY A 136 -13.10 11.52 0.04
C GLY A 136 -14.60 11.31 0.22
N ARG A 137 -15.41 12.34 -0.04
CA ARG A 137 -16.87 12.29 0.02
C ARG A 137 -17.49 12.81 -1.27
N CYS A 138 -18.51 12.10 -1.73
CA CYS A 138 -19.30 12.55 -2.86
C CYS A 138 -20.16 13.73 -2.44
N LEU A 139 -20.08 14.83 -3.17
CA LEU A 139 -21.04 15.91 -3.01
C LEU A 139 -22.35 15.49 -3.66
N PHE A 140 -23.44 15.55 -2.90
CA PHE A 140 -24.77 15.45 -3.47
C PHE A 140 -25.28 16.87 -3.66
N THR A 141 -25.33 17.34 -4.91
CA THR A 141 -26.17 18.49 -5.23
C THR A 141 -27.61 17.97 -5.34
N THR A 142 -28.31 17.81 -4.23
CA THR A 142 -29.77 17.84 -4.34
C THR A 142 -30.12 19.27 -4.74
N PRO A 143 -30.86 19.53 -5.83
CA PRO A 143 -31.79 20.64 -5.74
C PRO A 143 -32.70 20.26 -4.56
N GLU A 144 -32.62 20.97 -3.44
CA GLU A 144 -33.56 20.79 -2.32
C GLU A 144 -34.98 20.87 -2.89
N PRO A 145 -35.80 19.80 -2.83
CA PRO A 145 -37.22 20.03 -2.63
C PRO A 145 -37.35 20.61 -1.21
N PRO A 146 -38.19 21.63 -0.97
CA PRO A 146 -38.39 22.17 0.38
C PRO A 146 -38.64 21.03 1.36
N ALA A 147 -37.90 21.02 2.47
CA ALA A 147 -37.95 19.99 3.49
C ALA A 147 -39.39 19.61 3.85
N LEU A 148 -39.90 18.51 3.28
CA LEU A 148 -41.10 17.85 3.77
C LEU A 148 -40.65 16.68 4.62
N LEU A 149 -40.56 16.97 5.91
CA LEU A 149 -40.82 16.06 7.03
C LEU A 149 -40.12 14.70 6.93
N SER A 150 -39.00 14.57 7.64
CA SER A 150 -38.44 13.29 8.04
C SER A 150 -39.47 12.55 8.90
N ALA A 151 -40.35 11.77 8.26
CA ALA A 151 -41.04 10.67 8.90
C ALA A 151 -39.98 9.68 9.38
N GLY A 152 -40.10 9.27 10.64
CA GLY A 152 -39.04 8.66 11.42
C GLY A 152 -38.38 7.44 10.79
N SER A 153 -37.07 7.32 11.01
CA SER A 153 -36.39 6.03 10.96
C SER A 153 -36.90 5.18 12.13
N PRO A 154 -37.31 3.91 11.94
CA PRO A 154 -37.47 2.99 13.04
C PRO A 154 -36.10 2.75 13.69
N GLU A 155 -36.02 2.82 15.01
CA GLU A 155 -34.89 2.27 15.78
C GLU A 155 -34.78 0.78 15.46
N GLU A 156 -33.66 0.37 14.86
CA GLU A 156 -33.32 -1.03 14.68
C GLU A 156 -32.89 -1.62 16.04
N ASN A 157 -33.87 -2.12 16.78
CA ASN A 157 -33.65 -2.90 17.99
C ASN A 157 -33.09 -4.28 17.60
N SER A 158 -31.76 -4.41 17.61
CA SER A 158 -31.08 -5.70 17.42
C SER A 158 -31.31 -6.64 18.64
N PRO A 159 -31.84 -7.87 18.47
CA PRO A 159 -31.89 -8.84 19.54
C PRO A 159 -30.49 -9.42 19.84
N LYS A 160 -30.05 -9.36 21.10
CA LYS A 160 -28.92 -10.17 21.59
C LYS A 160 -29.34 -11.64 21.63
N ILE A 161 -28.72 -12.48 20.82
CA ILE A 161 -28.80 -13.93 20.96
C ILE A 161 -27.77 -14.35 22.04
N PRO A 162 -28.18 -14.99 23.15
CA PRO A 162 -27.22 -15.60 24.07
C PRO A 162 -26.66 -16.89 23.47
N ASN A 163 -25.33 -17.00 23.45
CA ASN A 163 -24.64 -18.24 23.08
C ASN A 163 -24.85 -19.29 24.18
N HIS A 164 -25.30 -20.48 23.78
CA HIS A 164 -25.12 -21.74 24.51
C HIS A 164 -23.90 -22.46 23.94
#